data_AF-A0A395INQ8-F1
#
_entry.id   AF-A0A395INQ8-F1
#
_cell.length_a   1.000
_cell.length_b   1.000
_cell.length_c   1.000
_cell.angle_alpha   90.00
_cell.angle_beta   90.00
_cell.angle_gamma   90.00
#
_symmetry.space_group_name_H-M   'P 1'
#
loop_
_entity.id
_entity.type
_entity.pdbx_description
1 polymer ?
#
loop_
_entity_poly.entity_id
_entity_poly.type
_entity_poly.pdbx_seq_one_letter_code
_entity_poly.pdbx_strand_id
1 'polypeptide(L)'
;MNHSLPFRQNYRKPSRQASMDPHNDLNPHVDHFIGIDVGTGSARACIIDASGDIKALATENIGLWQPEVGYYEQSTTDIWRCICMCVQRALSQHNIDPTTIRGIGFDATCSLAVFSHDTDEPVPVTGPNFANDGNDRNVILWLDHRPVEEAKKINATEHNLLRYLGGKMSIEMEIQKCSGSRTICHLSSLIDASSTIWQMP
;
A
#
# COMPACT_ATOMS: atom_id res chain seq x y z
N MET A 1 -19.57 -47.99 83.26
CA MET A 1 -18.36 -48.06 82.40
C MET A 1 -18.42 -46.89 81.43
N ASN A 2 -17.62 -45.87 81.74
CA ASN A 2 -17.29 -44.75 80.85
C ASN A 2 -16.53 -45.30 79.63
N HIS A 3 -16.73 -44.73 78.45
CA HIS A 3 -15.67 -44.20 77.58
C HIS A 3 -16.26 -43.57 76.33
N SER A 4 -16.29 -42.24 76.34
CA SER A 4 -16.28 -41.35 75.18
C SER A 4 -14.96 -41.49 74.41
N LEU A 5 -14.98 -41.42 73.07
CA LEU A 5 -13.81 -41.19 72.19
C LEU A 5 -14.31 -40.97 70.73
N PRO A 6 -13.59 -40.24 69.85
CA PRO A 6 -13.48 -38.79 69.86
C PRO A 6 -13.92 -38.13 68.54
N PHE A 7 -14.07 -36.81 68.62
CA PHE A 7 -14.20 -35.85 67.52
C PHE A 7 -13.15 -36.08 66.41
N ARG A 8 -13.57 -36.25 65.14
CA ARG A 8 -12.69 -36.10 63.98
C ARG A 8 -13.15 -34.92 63.15
N GLN A 9 -12.52 -33.78 63.43
CA GLN A 9 -12.72 -32.54 62.70
C GLN A 9 -12.12 -32.72 61.30
N ASN A 10 -12.97 -32.86 60.28
CA ASN A 10 -12.53 -32.90 58.88
C ASN A 10 -12.04 -31.49 58.50
N TYR A 11 -10.75 -31.22 58.74
CA TYR A 11 -10.05 -30.14 58.05
C TYR A 11 -9.99 -30.47 56.56
N ARG A 12 -10.98 -29.97 55.81
CA ARG A 12 -10.90 -29.86 54.35
C ARG A 12 -9.78 -28.87 54.06
N LYS A 13 -8.59 -29.36 53.68
CA LYS A 13 -7.61 -28.50 53.01
C LYS A 13 -8.28 -27.98 51.73
N PRO A 14 -8.38 -26.66 51.51
CA PRO A 14 -8.74 -26.16 50.19
C PRO A 14 -7.58 -26.49 49.26
N SER A 15 -7.71 -27.59 48.50
CA SER A 15 -6.75 -27.92 47.46
C SER A 15 -7.04 -27.06 46.24
N ARG A 16 -6.02 -26.30 45.83
CA ARG A 16 -5.95 -25.29 44.76
C ARG A 16 -6.18 -23.86 45.26
N GLN A 17 -5.14 -23.32 45.91
CA GLN A 17 -4.77 -21.94 45.63
C GLN A 17 -4.65 -21.82 44.11
N ALA A 18 -5.43 -20.92 43.51
CA ALA A 18 -5.11 -20.41 42.18
C ALA A 18 -3.66 -19.93 42.22
N SER A 19 -2.89 -20.26 41.19
CA SER A 19 -1.54 -19.75 41.01
C SER A 19 -1.59 -18.22 41.14
N MET A 20 -0.94 -17.67 42.16
CA MET A 20 -0.73 -16.23 42.33
C MET A 20 0.57 -15.81 41.63
N ASP A 21 1.05 -16.61 40.68
CA ASP A 21 2.22 -16.30 39.88
C ASP A 21 1.85 -15.25 38.84
N PRO A 22 2.36 -14.01 38.94
CA PRO A 22 2.14 -12.97 37.93
C PRO A 22 2.68 -13.38 36.55
N HIS A 23 3.56 -14.38 36.50
CA HIS A 23 4.11 -14.93 35.26
C HIS A 23 3.19 -15.96 34.59
N ASN A 24 2.10 -16.37 35.25
CA ASN A 24 1.10 -17.25 34.64
C ASN A 24 0.05 -16.47 33.83
N ASP A 25 0.13 -15.15 33.81
CA ASP A 25 -0.50 -14.34 32.78
C ASP A 25 0.32 -14.50 31.49
N LEU A 26 0.15 -15.65 30.84
CA LEU A 26 0.44 -15.80 29.42
C LEU A 26 -0.50 -14.85 28.69
N ASN A 27 -0.12 -13.58 28.61
CA ASN A 27 -0.57 -12.72 27.54
C ASN A 27 0.38 -13.05 26.39
N PRO A 28 0.08 -14.05 25.53
CA PRO A 28 0.92 -14.27 24.36
C PRO A 28 0.98 -12.92 23.65
N HIS A 29 2.18 -12.36 23.52
CA HIS A 29 2.35 -11.12 22.83
C HIS A 29 1.92 -11.39 21.38
N VAL A 30 0.67 -11.04 21.02
CA VAL A 30 0.14 -11.29 19.68
C VAL A 30 0.71 -10.20 18.79
N ASP A 31 1.78 -10.55 18.10
CA ASP A 31 2.37 -9.69 17.09
C ASP A 31 1.46 -9.65 15.86
N HIS A 32 1.32 -8.46 15.28
CA HIS A 32 0.51 -8.20 14.10
C HIS A 32 1.36 -7.62 12.96
N PHE A 33 0.88 -7.81 11.73
CA PHE A 33 1.50 -7.32 10.50
C PHE A 33 0.43 -6.69 9.61
N ILE A 34 0.79 -5.62 8.90
CA ILE A 34 -0.12 -4.93 7.99
C ILE A 34 0.31 -5.18 6.55
N GLY A 35 -0.60 -5.66 5.72
CA GLY A 35 -0.47 -5.66 4.26
C GLY A 35 -1.30 -4.55 3.65
N ILE A 36 -0.69 -3.74 2.79
CA ILE A 36 -1.36 -2.67 2.05
C ILE A 36 -1.34 -3.04 0.57
N ASP A 37 -2.51 -3.02 -0.07
CA ASP A 37 -2.70 -3.29 -1.50
C ASP A 37 -3.38 -2.05 -2.14
N VAL A 38 -2.64 -1.38 -3.02
CA VAL A 38 -3.09 -0.21 -3.78
C VAL A 38 -3.49 -0.65 -5.18
N GLY A 39 -4.78 -0.95 -5.35
CA GLY A 39 -5.36 -1.28 -6.64
C GLY A 39 -5.81 -0.04 -7.42
N THR A 40 -6.26 -0.24 -8.66
CA THR A 40 -6.78 0.84 -9.51
C THR A 40 -7.96 1.60 -8.90
N GLY A 41 -8.91 0.90 -8.25
CA GLY A 41 -10.12 1.56 -7.72
C GLY A 41 -10.06 1.91 -6.24
N SER A 42 -9.12 1.34 -5.49
CA SER A 42 -9.14 1.40 -4.03
C SER A 42 -7.81 1.00 -3.39
N ALA A 43 -7.48 1.63 -2.28
CA ALA A 43 -6.49 1.16 -1.32
C ALA A 43 -7.16 0.21 -0.33
N ARG A 44 -6.42 -0.83 0.08
CA ARG A 44 -6.86 -1.84 1.04
C ARG A 44 -5.80 -2.05 2.10
N ALA A 45 -6.21 -2.21 3.35
CA ALA A 45 -5.34 -2.63 4.45
C ALA A 45 -5.86 -3.92 5.06
N CYS A 46 -4.98 -4.89 5.25
CA CYS A 46 -5.22 -6.15 5.92
C CYS A 46 -4.29 -6.26 7.13
N ILE A 47 -4.83 -6.56 8.30
CA ILE A 47 -4.03 -6.84 9.49
C ILE A 47 -4.11 -8.34 9.77
N ILE A 48 -2.96 -9.00 9.85
CA ILE A 48 -2.83 -10.40 10.21
C ILE A 48 -2.05 -10.55 11.51
N ASP A 49 -2.25 -11.65 12.24
CA ASP A 49 -1.38 -12.01 13.36
C ASP A 49 -0.20 -12.90 12.93
N ALA A 50 0.66 -13.25 13.88
CA ALA A 50 1.81 -14.13 13.67
C ALA A 50 1.47 -15.57 13.22
N SER A 51 0.21 -16.00 13.35
CA SER A 51 -0.26 -17.29 12.81
C SER A 51 -0.74 -17.20 11.36
N GLY A 52 -0.85 -15.98 10.82
CA GLY A 52 -1.35 -15.70 9.48
C GLY A 52 -2.86 -15.46 9.43
N ASP A 53 -3.54 -15.40 10.57
CA ASP A 53 -4.98 -15.16 10.63
C ASP A 53 -5.31 -13.69 10.39
N ILE A 54 -6.27 -13.44 9.50
CA ILE A 54 -6.79 -12.09 9.24
C ILE A 54 -7.59 -11.61 10.45
N LYS A 55 -7.15 -10.49 11.04
CA LYS A 55 -7.79 -9.83 12.18
C LYS A 55 -8.63 -8.63 11.80
N ALA A 56 -8.24 -7.92 10.74
CA ALA A 56 -8.95 -6.73 10.27
C ALA A 56 -8.77 -6.51 8.77
N LEU A 57 -9.80 -5.94 8.14
CA LEU A 57 -9.76 -5.50 6.75
C LEU A 57 -10.42 -4.13 6.64
N ALA A 58 -9.84 -3.25 5.84
CA ALA A 58 -10.43 -1.96 5.50
C ALA A 58 -10.12 -1.61 4.04
N THR A 59 -11.05 -0.89 3.41
CA THR A 59 -10.96 -0.46 2.00
C THR A 59 -11.36 0.99 1.89
N GLU A 60 -10.69 1.72 1.00
CA GLU A 60 -11.01 3.09 0.62
C GLU A 60 -10.88 3.29 -0.87
N ASN A 61 -11.89 3.91 -1.48
CA ASN A 61 -11.87 4.21 -2.91
C ASN A 61 -10.84 5.29 -3.22
N ILE A 62 -10.09 5.09 -4.30
CA ILE A 62 -9.12 6.06 -4.82
C ILE A 62 -9.79 6.84 -5.96
N GLY A 63 -9.59 8.15 -6.01
CA GLY A 63 -10.04 9.00 -7.11
C GLY A 63 -9.38 8.61 -8.43
N LEU A 64 -10.16 8.57 -9.51
CA LEU A 64 -9.68 8.27 -10.86
C LEU A 64 -10.15 9.38 -11.81
N TRP A 65 -9.22 9.92 -12.60
CA TRP A 65 -9.51 10.91 -13.62
C TRP A 65 -9.25 10.33 -15.01
N GLN A 66 -10.18 10.60 -15.93
CA GLN A 66 -10.09 10.23 -17.33
C GLN A 66 -10.28 11.49 -18.20
N PRO A 67 -9.24 12.32 -18.39
CA PRO A 67 -9.37 13.57 -19.14
C PRO A 67 -9.69 13.33 -20.62
N GLU A 68 -9.18 12.23 -21.18
CA GLU A 68 -9.38 11.82 -22.58
C GLU A 68 -9.49 10.29 -22.69
N VAL A 69 -9.95 9.80 -23.84
CA VAL A 69 -10.00 8.35 -24.09
C VAL A 69 -8.58 7.80 -24.10
N GLY A 70 -8.33 6.77 -23.27
CA GLY A 70 -7.00 6.16 -23.11
C GLY A 70 -6.10 6.84 -22.07
N TYR A 71 -6.52 7.96 -21.47
CA TYR A 71 -5.76 8.67 -20.44
C TYR A 71 -6.36 8.35 -19.08
N TYR A 72 -5.56 7.84 -18.16
CA TYR A 72 -5.98 7.47 -16.82
C TYR A 72 -4.99 8.01 -15.79
N GLU A 73 -5.51 8.82 -14.88
CA GLU A 73 -4.71 9.59 -13.94
C GLU A 73 -5.19 9.39 -12.51
N GLN A 74 -4.24 9.45 -11.58
CA GLN A 74 -4.48 9.40 -10.14
C GLN A 74 -3.62 10.45 -9.42
N SER A 75 -3.78 10.52 -8.09
CA SER A 75 -3.05 11.43 -7.22
C SER A 75 -2.35 10.64 -6.12
N THR A 76 -1.03 10.86 -5.94
CA THR A 76 -0.30 10.25 -4.83
C THR A 76 -0.80 10.78 -3.48
N THR A 77 -1.23 12.04 -3.42
CA THR A 77 -1.82 12.65 -2.22
C THR A 77 -3.10 11.92 -1.82
N ASP A 78 -3.98 11.64 -2.79
CA ASP A 78 -5.22 10.91 -2.55
C ASP A 78 -4.97 9.45 -2.17
N ILE A 79 -4.08 8.76 -2.87
CA ILE A 79 -3.68 7.38 -2.57
C ILE A 79 -3.16 7.26 -1.13
N TRP A 80 -2.23 8.13 -0.73
CA TRP A 80 -1.66 8.10 0.62
C TRP A 80 -2.71 8.38 1.70
N ARG A 81 -3.62 9.33 1.45
CA ARG A 81 -4.77 9.61 2.32
C ARG A 81 -5.64 8.36 2.49
N CYS A 82 -5.98 7.67 1.40
CA CYS A 82 -6.79 6.45 1.42
C CYS A 82 -6.10 5.31 2.18
N ILE A 83 -4.79 5.13 2.01
CA ILE A 83 -3.99 4.16 2.78
C ILE A 83 -4.07 4.46 4.28
N CYS A 84 -3.80 5.71 4.67
CA CYS A 84 -3.86 6.14 6.07
C CYS A 84 -5.23 5.86 6.69
N MET A 85 -6.31 6.17 5.96
CA MET A 85 -7.67 5.92 6.42
C MET A 85 -7.98 4.42 6.56
N CYS A 86 -7.52 3.58 5.62
CA CYS A 86 -7.67 2.13 5.72
C CYS A 86 -6.99 1.58 6.99
N VAL A 87 -5.72 1.96 7.21
CA VAL A 87 -4.96 1.49 8.38
C VAL A 87 -5.62 1.94 9.69
N GLN A 88 -6.02 3.20 9.80
CA GLN A 88 -6.70 3.72 10.98
C GLN A 88 -8.04 3.01 11.24
N ARG A 89 -8.82 2.74 10.20
CA ARG A 89 -10.08 1.98 10.32
C ARG A 89 -9.85 0.54 10.75
N ALA A 90 -8.90 -0.15 10.13
CA ALA A 90 -8.58 -1.54 10.47
C ALA A 90 -8.14 -1.68 11.94
N LEU A 91 -7.32 -0.74 12.45
CA LEU A 91 -6.92 -0.72 13.86
C LEU A 91 -8.09 -0.41 14.81
N SER A 92 -8.83 0.66 14.53
CA SER A 92 -9.87 1.16 15.44
C SER A 92 -11.11 0.28 15.50
N GLN A 93 -11.58 -0.27 14.37
CA GLN A 93 -12.79 -1.10 14.31
C GLN A 93 -12.61 -2.45 15.02
N HIS A 94 -11.37 -2.95 15.05
CA HIS A 94 -11.03 -4.23 15.66
C HIS A 94 -10.27 -4.11 16.99
N ASN A 95 -10.13 -2.87 17.50
CA ASN A 95 -9.47 -2.55 18.76
C ASN A 95 -8.07 -3.18 18.89
N ILE A 96 -7.30 -3.14 17.80
CA ILE A 96 -5.94 -3.68 17.73
C ILE A 96 -4.97 -2.63 18.27
N ASP A 97 -4.15 -3.02 19.23
CA ASP A 97 -3.11 -2.16 19.81
C ASP A 97 -2.00 -1.89 18.77
N PRO A 98 -1.78 -0.64 18.33
CA PRO A 98 -0.72 -0.31 17.38
C PRO A 98 0.69 -0.72 17.86
N THR A 99 0.92 -0.83 19.18
CA THR A 99 2.20 -1.26 19.74
C THR A 99 2.51 -2.74 19.47
N THR A 100 1.55 -3.51 18.92
CA THR A 100 1.73 -4.90 18.51
C THR A 100 2.10 -5.06 17.03
N ILE A 101 2.04 -4.00 16.23
CA ILE A 101 2.45 -4.03 14.82
C ILE A 101 3.98 -4.20 14.74
N ARG A 102 4.45 -5.19 13.99
CA ARG A 102 5.89 -5.48 13.80
C ARG A 102 6.40 -5.18 12.40
N GLY A 103 5.51 -5.08 11.42
CA GLY A 103 5.89 -4.82 10.04
C GLY A 103 4.71 -4.37 9.19
N ILE A 104 5.03 -3.66 8.11
CA ILE A 104 4.08 -3.17 7.11
C ILE A 104 4.66 -3.52 5.73
N GLY A 105 3.88 -4.22 4.91
CA GLY A 105 4.19 -4.51 3.51
C GLY A 105 3.29 -3.72 2.57
N PHE A 106 3.82 -3.34 1.41
CA PHE A 106 3.10 -2.61 0.37
C PHE A 106 3.18 -3.39 -0.94
N ASP A 107 2.07 -3.40 -1.65
CA ASP A 107 1.88 -3.87 -3.02
C ASP A 107 1.00 -2.84 -3.74
N ALA A 108 1.32 -2.51 -4.99
CA ALA A 108 0.59 -1.53 -5.76
C ALA A 108 0.56 -1.89 -7.25
N THR A 109 -0.32 -1.22 -8.00
CA THR A 109 -0.23 -1.25 -9.45
C THR A 109 1.10 -0.63 -9.92
N CYS A 110 1.67 -1.13 -11.03
CA CYS A 110 2.84 -0.55 -11.70
C CYS A 110 2.48 0.73 -12.47
N SER A 111 2.08 1.76 -11.72
CA SER A 111 1.78 3.09 -12.24
C SER A 111 2.98 4.02 -12.05
N LEU A 112 3.05 5.06 -12.87
CA LEU A 112 4.13 6.06 -12.85
C LEU A 112 3.72 7.26 -12.02
N ALA A 113 4.47 7.59 -10.96
CA ALA A 113 4.29 8.83 -10.22
C ALA A 113 5.41 9.84 -10.54
N VAL A 114 5.04 11.10 -10.72
CA VAL A 114 5.96 12.18 -11.09
C VAL A 114 6.05 13.21 -9.98
N PHE A 115 7.28 13.49 -9.57
CA PHE A 115 7.61 14.48 -8.54
C PHE A 115 8.71 15.41 -9.03
N SER A 116 8.73 16.63 -8.49
CA SER A 116 9.85 17.55 -8.60
C SER A 116 11.03 17.00 -7.78
N HIS A 117 12.22 16.91 -8.36
CA HIS A 117 13.45 16.52 -7.68
C HIS A 117 13.87 17.54 -6.62
N ASP A 118 13.66 18.83 -6.89
CA ASP A 118 14.17 19.89 -6.02
C ASP A 118 13.26 20.17 -4.82
N THR A 119 11.96 19.88 -4.96
CA THR A 119 10.96 20.20 -3.94
C THR A 119 10.20 18.99 -3.41
N ASP A 120 10.36 17.81 -4.02
CA ASP A 120 9.56 16.59 -3.74
C ASP A 120 8.04 16.79 -3.89
N GLU A 121 7.61 17.87 -4.56
CA GLU A 121 6.20 18.18 -4.77
C GLU A 121 5.62 17.40 -5.96
N PRO A 122 4.33 16.97 -5.91
CA PRO A 122 3.64 16.33 -7.03
C PRO A 122 3.65 17.19 -8.30
N VAL A 123 4.08 16.62 -9.43
CA VAL A 123 4.05 17.32 -10.74
C VAL A 123 2.86 16.81 -11.55
N PRO A 124 1.90 17.68 -11.93
CA PRO A 124 0.75 17.27 -12.72
C PRO A 124 1.14 16.66 -14.06
N VAL A 125 0.47 15.58 -14.45
CA VAL A 125 0.72 14.85 -15.72
C VAL A 125 -0.35 15.13 -16.79
N THR A 126 -1.35 15.95 -16.45
CA THR A 126 -2.42 16.35 -17.37
C THR A 126 -1.97 17.49 -18.28
N GLY A 127 -1.88 17.23 -19.59
CA GLY A 127 -1.59 18.26 -20.59
C GLY A 127 -2.78 19.18 -20.91
N PRO A 128 -2.59 20.23 -21.72
CA PRO A 128 -1.32 20.66 -22.32
C PRO A 128 -0.47 21.57 -21.43
N ASN A 129 -1.06 22.17 -20.38
CA ASN A 129 -0.39 23.19 -19.56
C ASN A 129 0.26 22.63 -18.29
N PHE A 130 -0.02 21.37 -17.92
CA PHE A 130 0.53 20.70 -16.73
C PHE A 130 0.34 21.51 -15.43
N ALA A 131 -0.71 22.34 -15.41
CA ALA A 131 -1.08 23.14 -14.25
C ALA A 131 -1.80 22.26 -13.23
N ASN A 132 -1.49 22.46 -11.96
CA ASN A 132 -2.19 21.79 -10.89
C ASN A 132 -3.58 22.42 -10.71
N ASP A 133 -4.63 21.61 -10.76
CA ASP A 133 -6.02 22.03 -10.54
C ASP A 133 -6.46 21.86 -9.08
N GLY A 134 -5.51 21.59 -8.18
CA GLY A 134 -5.73 21.35 -6.76
C GLY A 134 -5.96 19.88 -6.41
N ASN A 135 -5.90 18.96 -7.38
CA ASN A 135 -6.06 17.52 -7.14
C ASN A 135 -4.76 16.73 -7.21
N ASP A 136 -3.61 17.37 -7.46
CA ASP A 136 -2.30 16.73 -7.57
C ASP A 136 -2.32 15.50 -8.50
N ARG A 137 -2.84 15.67 -9.72
CA ARG A 137 -2.95 14.59 -10.70
C ARG A 137 -1.57 14.26 -11.28
N ASN A 138 -0.75 13.58 -10.49
CA ASN A 138 0.68 13.32 -10.76
C ASN A 138 1.00 11.85 -11.05
N VAL A 139 -0.02 10.99 -11.17
CA VAL A 139 0.15 9.57 -11.48
C VAL A 139 -0.40 9.26 -12.88
N ILE A 140 0.40 8.63 -13.73
CA ILE A 140 -0.03 7.99 -14.99
C ILE A 140 -0.28 6.51 -14.70
N LEU A 141 -1.53 6.08 -14.84
CA LEU A 141 -1.94 4.73 -14.45
C LEU A 141 -1.32 3.64 -15.34
N TRP A 142 -1.22 2.42 -14.83
CA TRP A 142 -0.71 1.28 -15.60
C TRP A 142 -1.49 1.04 -16.91
N LEU A 143 -2.82 1.17 -16.86
CA LEU A 143 -3.72 0.98 -18.01
C LEU A 143 -3.81 2.21 -18.95
N ASP A 144 -3.01 3.24 -18.70
CA ASP A 144 -2.93 4.42 -19.56
C ASP A 144 -2.22 4.09 -20.89
N HIS A 145 -2.86 4.43 -21.99
CA HIS A 145 -2.41 4.13 -23.36
C HIS A 145 -1.99 5.41 -24.11
N ARG A 146 -1.70 6.53 -23.43
CA ARG A 146 -1.21 7.76 -24.07
C ARG A 146 0.09 7.59 -24.89
N PRO A 147 1.08 6.73 -24.54
CA PRO A 147 2.39 6.71 -25.23
C PRO A 147 2.44 5.69 -26.39
N VAL A 148 1.43 5.68 -27.26
CA VAL A 148 1.35 4.72 -28.39
C VAL A 148 2.54 4.87 -29.34
N GLU A 149 2.86 6.10 -29.72
CA GLU A 149 3.90 6.40 -30.71
C GLU A 149 5.30 6.17 -30.14
N GLU A 150 5.49 6.41 -28.85
CA GLU A 150 6.71 6.12 -28.10
C GLU A 150 6.96 4.61 -28.03
N ALA A 151 5.94 3.82 -27.70
CA ALA A 151 6.05 2.37 -27.70
C ALA A 151 6.41 1.84 -29.09
N LYS A 152 5.85 2.40 -30.17
CA LYS A 152 6.25 2.05 -31.56
C LYS A 152 7.70 2.40 -31.84
N LYS A 153 8.16 3.60 -31.47
CA LYS A 153 9.56 4.04 -31.66
C LYS A 153 10.54 3.12 -30.94
N ILE A 154 10.27 2.79 -29.67
CA ILE A 154 11.11 1.89 -28.87
C ILE A 154 11.16 0.50 -29.52
N ASN A 155 10.02 -0.04 -29.92
CA ASN A 155 9.97 -1.36 -30.55
C ASN A 155 10.68 -1.41 -31.90
N ALA A 156 10.69 -0.30 -32.67
CA ALA A 156 11.42 -0.20 -33.93
C ALA A 156 12.95 -0.16 -33.76
N THR A 157 13.47 0.03 -32.54
CA THR A 157 14.93 -0.01 -32.30
C THR A 157 15.51 -1.42 -32.35
N GLU A 158 14.67 -2.45 -32.22
CA GLU A 158 15.09 -3.86 -32.09
C GLU A 158 16.18 -4.06 -31.02
N HIS A 159 16.18 -3.23 -29.98
CA HIS A 159 17.22 -3.23 -28.97
C HIS A 159 17.31 -4.58 -28.26
N ASN A 160 18.54 -5.06 -27.97
CA ASN A 160 18.78 -6.38 -27.38
C ASN A 160 18.01 -6.61 -26.06
N LEU A 161 17.69 -5.56 -25.30
CA LEU A 161 16.91 -5.68 -24.06
C LEU A 161 15.45 -6.11 -24.28
N LEU A 162 14.89 -5.92 -25.48
CA LEU A 162 13.52 -6.34 -25.79
C LEU A 162 13.33 -7.86 -25.67
N ARG A 163 14.40 -8.66 -25.75
CA ARG A 163 14.35 -10.11 -25.53
C ARG A 163 13.81 -10.51 -24.15
N TYR A 164 14.00 -9.66 -23.14
CA TYR A 164 13.48 -9.88 -21.79
C TYR A 164 11.97 -9.61 -21.68
N LEU A 165 11.38 -8.99 -22.70
CA LEU A 165 9.96 -8.63 -22.78
C LEU A 165 9.21 -9.47 -23.82
N GLY A 166 9.78 -10.60 -24.24
CA GLY A 166 9.20 -11.42 -25.32
C GLY A 166 9.33 -10.78 -26.72
N GLY A 167 10.28 -9.87 -26.89
CA GLY A 167 10.60 -9.23 -28.18
C GLY A 167 9.88 -7.89 -28.42
N LYS A 168 8.97 -7.46 -27.53
CA LYS A 168 8.22 -6.21 -27.69
C LYS A 168 7.90 -5.56 -26.35
N MET A 169 8.15 -4.26 -26.24
CA MET A 169 7.70 -3.39 -25.16
C MET A 169 6.18 -3.22 -25.23
N SER A 170 5.46 -3.54 -24.14
CA SER A 170 4.04 -3.21 -23.97
C SER A 170 3.86 -1.70 -23.88
N ILE A 171 2.69 -1.15 -24.23
CA ILE A 171 2.35 0.27 -24.08
C ILE A 171 2.16 0.72 -22.62
N GLU A 172 1.95 -0.22 -21.71
CA GLU A 172 1.63 0.04 -20.29
C GLU A 172 2.87 0.16 -19.39
N MET A 173 4.03 -0.28 -19.88
CA MET A 173 5.35 -0.17 -19.21
C MET A 173 5.84 1.29 -19.05
N GLU A 174 6.87 1.49 -18.22
CA GLU A 174 7.24 2.85 -17.81
C GLU A 174 8.08 3.62 -18.82
N ILE A 175 8.96 2.93 -19.56
CA ILE A 175 9.97 3.59 -20.41
C ILE A 175 9.32 4.50 -21.45
N GLN A 176 8.24 4.06 -22.10
CA GLN A 176 7.53 4.86 -23.09
C GLN A 176 6.75 6.03 -22.48
N LYS A 177 6.30 5.93 -21.22
CA LYS A 177 5.65 7.03 -20.51
C LYS A 177 6.67 8.13 -20.21
N CYS A 178 7.92 7.77 -19.90
CA CYS A 178 9.02 8.72 -19.70
C CYS A 178 9.59 9.28 -21.02
N SER A 179 9.65 8.47 -22.08
CA SER A 179 10.37 8.78 -23.32
C SER A 179 9.67 9.80 -24.27
N GLY A 180 8.58 10.44 -23.84
CA GLY A 180 7.66 11.12 -24.75
C GLY A 180 8.18 12.41 -25.40
N SER A 181 8.59 12.29 -26.66
CA SER A 181 8.90 13.42 -27.55
C SER A 181 7.62 13.90 -28.27
N ARG A 182 6.84 14.75 -27.58
CA ARG A 182 5.98 15.88 -28.04
C ARG A 182 4.71 16.07 -27.23
N THR A 183 3.98 15.02 -26.88
CA THR A 183 2.77 15.13 -26.03
C THR A 183 3.14 15.24 -24.55
N ILE A 184 4.21 14.55 -24.17
CA ILE A 184 4.91 14.62 -22.88
C ILE A 184 6.16 15.53 -23.02
N CYS A 185 6.35 16.30 -24.10
CA CYS A 185 7.54 17.18 -24.21
C CYS A 185 7.56 18.34 -23.21
N HIS A 186 6.40 18.82 -22.79
CA HIS A 186 6.36 19.77 -21.67
C HIS A 186 6.66 19.06 -20.35
N LEU A 187 6.25 17.79 -20.23
CA LEU A 187 6.70 16.95 -19.14
C LEU A 187 8.17 16.52 -19.30
N SER A 188 8.82 16.57 -20.47
CA SER A 188 10.25 16.25 -20.63
C SER A 188 11.15 17.43 -20.26
N SER A 189 10.62 18.67 -20.32
CA SER A 189 11.23 19.81 -19.64
C SER A 189 10.99 19.80 -18.13
N LEU A 190 9.90 19.16 -17.66
CA LEU A 190 9.67 18.93 -16.23
C LEU A 190 10.43 17.69 -15.71
N ILE A 191 10.61 16.70 -16.58
CA ILE A 191 11.40 15.46 -16.43
C ILE A 191 12.82 15.67 -16.99
N ASP A 192 13.32 16.89 -16.82
CA ASP A 192 14.74 17.16 -16.81
C ASP A 192 15.36 16.50 -15.54
N ALA A 193 16.66 16.63 -15.33
CA ALA A 193 17.39 16.24 -14.12
C ALA A 193 16.79 16.76 -12.80
N SER A 194 15.76 17.61 -12.88
CA SER A 194 14.96 18.14 -11.78
C SER A 194 13.63 17.39 -11.53
N SER A 195 13.44 16.14 -11.99
CA SER A 195 12.32 15.29 -11.55
C SER A 195 12.76 13.95 -10.93
N THR A 196 11.94 13.46 -10.01
CA THR A 196 12.04 12.12 -9.46
C THR A 196 10.85 11.29 -9.95
N ILE A 197 11.16 10.13 -10.53
CA ILE A 197 10.17 9.19 -11.08
C ILE A 197 10.11 7.97 -10.18
N TRP A 198 8.92 7.64 -9.70
CA TRP A 198 8.67 6.43 -8.93
C TRP A 198 7.77 5.48 -9.71
N GLN A 199 8.28 4.28 -9.97
CA GLN A 199 7.41 3.15 -10.27
C GLN A 199 6.84 2.66 -8.94
N MET A 200 5.53 2.64 -8.82
CA MET A 200 4.89 2.06 -7.63
C MET A 200 5.21 0.56 -7.55
N PRO A 201 5.53 0.05 -6.34
CA PRO A 201 6.03 -1.31 -6.12
C PRO A 201 5.06 -2.39 -6.56
#